data_AF-A0A838MXL4-F1
#
_entry.id   AF-A0A838MXL4-F1
#
_cell.length_a   1.000
_cell.length_b   1.000
_cell.length_c   1.000
_cell.angle_alpha   90.00
_cell.angle_beta   90.00
_cell.angle_gamma   90.00
#
_symmetry.space_group_name_H-M   'P 1'
#
loop_
_entity.id
_entity.type
_entity.pdbx_description
1 polymer ?
#
loop_
_entity_poly.entity_id
_entity_poly.type
_entity_poly.pdbx_seq_one_letter_code
_entity_poly.pdbx_strand_id
1 'polypeptide(L)' 'YGAAEKHQVQEMVRVLLALKRVPEPHDAADALAIAICHLHHAKFAQLTKETPPARAKLESLLAENPRRRVPRS' A
#
# COMPACT_ATOMS: atom_id res chain seq x y z
N TYR A 1 -17.95 -8.67 -3.18
CA TYR A 1 -18.22 -9.60 -2.06
C TYR A 1 -16.91 -9.86 -1.34
N GLY A 2 -16.65 -9.11 -0.26
CA GLY A 2 -15.40 -9.11 0.50
C GLY A 2 -15.67 -9.33 1.99
N ALA A 3 -16.54 -10.29 2.30
CA ALA A 3 -16.86 -10.64 3.67
C ALA A 3 -15.77 -11.59 4.19
N ALA A 4 -14.64 -11.04 4.60
CA ALA A 4 -13.78 -11.76 5.54
C ALA A 4 -14.59 -11.92 6.83
N GLU A 5 -14.79 -13.16 7.24
CA GLU A 5 -15.48 -13.45 8.50
C GLU A 5 -14.74 -12.78 9.66
N LYS A 6 -15.45 -12.27 10.67
CA LYS A 6 -14.82 -11.51 11.78
C LYS A 6 -13.70 -12.30 12.47
N HIS A 7 -13.84 -13.62 12.55
CA HIS A 7 -12.80 -14.51 13.08
C HIS A 7 -11.52 -14.50 12.23
N GLN A 8 -11.63 -14.34 10.91
CA GLN A 8 -10.48 -14.31 10.00
C GLN A 8 -9.66 -13.04 10.22
N VAL A 9 -10.33 -11.91 10.44
CA VAL A 9 -9.67 -10.64 10.77
C VAL A 9 -8.96 -10.76 12.12
N GLN A 10 -9.59 -11.37 13.12
CA GLN A 10 -8.97 -11.56 14.43
C GLN A 10 -7.74 -12.47 14.41
N GLU A 11 -7.81 -13.60 13.70
CA GLU A 11 -6.67 -14.49 13.50
C GLU A 11 -5.55 -13.80 12.71
N MET A 12 -5.90 -13.04 11.69
CA MET A 12 -4.96 -12.25 10.90
C MET A 12 -4.22 -11.22 11.77
N VAL A 13 -4.92 -10.48 12.65
CA VAL A 13 -4.28 -9.57 13.61
C VAL A 13 -3.38 -10.31 14.60
N ARG A 14 -3.83 -11.47 15.12
CA ARG A 14 -3.02 -12.30 16.04
C ARG A 14 -1.70 -12.70 15.41
N VAL A 15 -1.74 -13.18 14.16
CA VAL A 15 -0.55 -13.61 13.42
C VAL A 15 0.36 -12.43 13.10
N LEU A 16 -0.19 -11.32 12.57
CA LEU A 16 0.60 -10.14 12.19
C LEU A 16 1.30 -9.47 13.37
N LEU A 17 0.69 -9.50 14.57
CA LEU A 17 1.25 -8.91 15.79
C LEU A 17 1.90 -9.95 16.72
N ALA A 18 2.03 -11.21 16.27
CA ALA A 18 2.59 -12.33 17.04
C ALA A 18 1.98 -12.47 18.46
N LEU A 19 0.66 -12.28 18.59
CA LEU A 19 -0.05 -12.39 19.87
C LEU A 19 -0.23 -13.86 20.27
N LYS A 20 -0.04 -14.17 21.56
CA LYS A 20 -0.19 -15.53 22.10
C LYS A 20 -1.63 -16.07 22.03
N ARG A 21 -2.62 -15.19 21.97
CA ARG A 21 -4.05 -15.52 21.89
C ARG A 21 -4.76 -14.53 20.99
N VAL A 22 -5.92 -14.93 20.48
CA VAL A 22 -6.80 -14.05 19.72
C VAL A 22 -7.18 -12.84 20.59
N PRO A 23 -7.07 -11.60 20.07
CA PRO A 23 -7.44 -10.41 20.83
C PRO A 23 -8.94 -10.39 21.13
N GLU A 24 -9.28 -10.46 22.42
CA GLU A 24 -10.59 -10.17 22.97
C GLU A 24 -10.52 -8.84 23.73
N PRO A 25 -11.56 -7.98 23.67
CA PRO A 25 -12.81 -8.10 22.93
C PRO A 25 -12.67 -7.84 21.42
N HIS A 26 -13.71 -8.17 20.65
CA HIS A 26 -13.73 -8.02 19.18
C HIS A 26 -13.33 -6.60 18.71
N ASP A 27 -13.74 -5.58 19.45
CA ASP A 27 -13.46 -4.17 19.13
C ASP A 27 -11.96 -3.84 19.13
N ALA A 28 -11.18 -4.54 19.98
CA ALA A 28 -9.73 -4.36 20.03
C ALA A 28 -9.05 -4.90 18.77
N ALA A 29 -9.54 -6.02 18.23
CA ALA A 29 -9.04 -6.58 16.99
C ALA A 29 -9.34 -5.67 15.79
N ASP A 30 -10.54 -5.09 15.74
CA ASP A 30 -10.95 -4.16 14.68
C ASP A 30 -10.11 -2.88 14.70
N ALA A 31 -9.84 -2.32 15.90
CA ALA A 31 -8.95 -1.16 16.05
C ALA A 31 -7.53 -1.44 15.56
N LEU A 32 -6.99 -2.63 15.90
CA LEU A 32 -5.66 -3.06 15.44
C LEU A 32 -5.63 -3.30 13.93
N ALA A 33 -6.67 -3.91 13.36
CA ALA A 33 -6.79 -4.11 11.92
C ALA A 33 -6.80 -2.78 11.16
N ILE A 34 -7.54 -1.77 11.66
CA ILE A 34 -7.56 -0.41 11.10
C ILE A 34 -6.17 0.23 11.18
N ALA A 35 -5.48 0.11 12.31
CA ALA A 35 -4.13 0.66 12.46
C ALA A 35 -3.14 0.02 11.47
N ILE A 36 -3.17 -1.31 11.33
CA ILE A 36 -2.37 -2.05 10.35
C ILE A 36 -2.69 -1.59 8.92
N CYS A 37 -3.99 -1.46 8.59
CA CYS A 37 -4.44 -0.98 7.29
C CYS A 37 -3.91 0.44 6.99
N HIS A 38 -4.01 1.35 7.97
CA HIS A 38 -3.53 2.72 7.84
C HIS A 38 -2.01 2.78 7.61
N LEU A 39 -1.23 2.01 8.38
CA LEU A 39 0.23 1.94 8.21
C LEU A 39 0.63 1.38 6.85
N HIS A 40 -0.04 0.33 6.38
CA HIS A 40 0.22 -0.23 5.05
C HIS A 40 -0.10 0.77 3.94
N HIS A 41 -1.23 1.49 4.04
CA HIS A 41 -1.60 2.52 3.06
C HIS A 41 -0.63 3.71 3.09
N ALA A 42 -0.25 4.17 4.29
CA ALA A 42 0.70 5.28 4.44
C ALA A 42 2.08 4.93 3.87
N LYS A 43 2.58 3.71 4.15
CA LYS A 43 3.83 3.21 3.57
C LYS A 43 3.76 3.11 2.05
N PHE A 44 2.65 2.59 1.52
CA PHE A 44 2.44 2.51 0.08
C PHE A 44 2.40 3.89 -0.57
N ALA A 45 1.72 4.87 0.05
CA ALA A 45 1.66 6.24 -0.42
C ALA A 45 3.01 6.98 -0.36
N GLN A 46 3.89 6.62 0.59
CA GLN A 46 5.25 7.14 0.63
C GLN A 46 6.12 6.54 -0.49
N LEU A 47 6.03 5.23 -0.70
CA LEU A 47 6.77 4.54 -1.75
C LEU A 47 6.41 5.08 -3.15
N THR A 48 5.15 5.45 -3.37
CA THR A 48 4.70 6.04 -4.64
C THR A 48 5.06 7.52 -4.79
N LYS A 49 5.35 8.25 -3.70
CA LYS A 49 5.82 9.65 -3.76
C LYS A 49 7.27 9.78 -4.22
N GLU A 50 8.12 8.81 -3.92
CA GLU A 50 9.54 8.84 -4.28
C GLU A 50 9.80 8.45 -5.74
N THR A 51 8.82 7.81 -6.39
CA THR A 51 8.91 7.52 -7.81
C THR A 51 8.43 8.75 -8.59
N PRO A 52 9.31 9.47 -9.34
CA PRO A 52 8.83 10.51 -10.23
C PRO A 52 7.79 9.89 -11.15
N PRO A 53 6.63 10.56 -11.38
CA PRO A 53 5.58 9.98 -12.20
C PRO A 53 6.23 9.53 -13.51
N ALA A 54 5.94 8.31 -13.95
CA ALA A 54 6.63 7.69 -15.08
C ALA A 54 6.68 8.61 -16.32
N ARG A 55 5.69 9.49 -16.45
CA ARG A 55 5.60 10.57 -17.43
C ARG A 55 6.70 11.64 -17.28
N ALA A 56 6.97 12.15 -16.09
CA ALA A 56 8.04 13.13 -15.85
C ALA A 56 9.43 12.52 -16.09
N LYS A 57 9.64 11.25 -15.71
CA LYS A 57 10.87 10.52 -16.02
C LYS A 57 11.02 10.30 -17.54
N LEU A 58 9.94 10.00 -18.25
CA LEU A 58 9.95 9.88 -19.70
C LEU A 58 10.26 11.22 -20.38
N GLU A 59 9.64 12.31 -19.92
CA GLU A 59 9.88 13.66 -20.44
C GLU A 59 11.33 14.12 -20.19
N SER A 60 11.92 13.86 -19.02
CA SER A 60 13.33 14.17 -18.75
C SER A 60 14.28 13.33 -19.64
N LEU A 61 14.01 12.03 -19.80
CA LEU A 61 14.80 11.15 -20.68
C LEU A 61 14.69 11.53 -22.16
N LEU A 62 13.54 12.05 -22.59
CA LEU A 62 13.35 12.57 -23.96
C LEU A 62 14.02 13.93 -24.15
N ALA A 63 14.07 14.77 -23.11
CA ALA A 63 14.78 16.06 -23.13
C ALA A 63 16.30 15.88 -23.16
N GLU A 64 16.82 14.91 -22.40
CA GLU A 64 18.25 14.56 -22.36
C GLU A 64 18.74 13.89 -23.65
N ASN A 65 17.85 13.25 -24.43
CA ASN A 65 18.20 12.58 -25.68
C ASN A 65 17.48 13.18 -26.90
N PRO A 66 17.97 14.33 -27.43
CA PRO A 66 17.31 15.07 -28.50
C PRO A 66 17.17 14.29 -29.82
N ARG A 67 17.91 13.19 -30.00
CA ARG A 67 17.84 12.32 -31.20
C ARG A 67 16.65 11.36 -31.20
N ARG A 68 15.88 11.28 -30.11
CA ARG A 68 14.73 10.37 -29.96
C ARG A 68 13.37 11.04 -30.11
N ARG A 69 13.30 12.31 -30.54
CA ARG A 69 12.02 12.96 -30.87
C ARG A 69 11.36 12.18 -32.01
N VAL A 70 10.34 11.39 -31.67
CA VAL A 70 9.47 10.73 -32.64
C VAL A 70 8.88 11.81 -33.56
N PRO A 71 8.97 11.67 -34.90
CA PRO A 71 8.34 12.60 -35.80
C PRO A 71 6.83 12.54 -35.56
N ARG A 72 6.22 13.70 -35.28
CA ARG A 72 4.76 13.84 -35.23
C ARG A 72 4.26 13.71 -36.68
N SER A 73 3.64 12.58 -37.00
CA SER A 73 2.74 12.41 -38.16
C SER A 73 1.32 12.72 -37.74
#